data_AF-A0A956VX66-F1
#
_entry.id   AF-A0A956VX66-F1
#
_cell.length_a   1.000
_cell.length_b   1.000
_cell.length_c   1.000
_cell.angle_alpha   90.00
_cell.angle_beta   90.00
_cell.angle_gamma   90.00
#
_symmetry.space_group_name_H-M   'P 1'
#
loop_
_entity.id
_entity.type
_entity.pdbx_description
1 polymer ?
#
loop_
_entity_poly.entity_id
_entity_poly.type
_entity_poly.pdbx_seq_one_letter_code
_entity_poly.pdbx_strand_id
1 'polypeptide(L)'
;YATVHSDGTVTLTTGSVDIGGQRAALAMQFAETMGLPYEAINSLVGDTDTIGFTGNTGGSRTTFATGWAAYQAANDVRRQLEERAAKIWGVNVEDVNYDQADATIKGPDGNVFTFKELARRLPGSGGNIQGRADVVSTNVGKVGACYGAHIADVEVDRETGKVKVVRYTAIQDVGTAIHPAYVEGQIEGGAVQGIGMALNEEYVYNEDGRMVNASFLDYRMPVANDLPSMETILVEVPNPGHPFG
;
A
#
# COMPACT_ATOMS: atom_id res chain seq x y z
N TYR A 1 1.01 -12.84 5.66
CA TYR A 1 2.08 -13.59 6.34
C TYR A 1 3.42 -12.95 6.06
N ALA A 2 4.35 -13.02 7.01
CA ALA A 2 5.72 -12.56 6.85
C ALA A 2 6.68 -13.67 7.30
N THR A 3 7.60 -14.11 6.45
CA THR A 3 8.57 -15.15 6.79
C THR A 3 9.97 -14.55 6.82
N VAL A 4 10.65 -14.68 7.96
CA VAL A 4 12.03 -14.22 8.13
C VAL A 4 12.99 -15.28 7.61
N HIS A 5 13.90 -14.87 6.73
CA HIS A 5 14.92 -15.74 6.14
C HIS A 5 16.26 -15.59 6.85
N SER A 6 17.06 -16.66 6.82
CA SER A 6 18.36 -16.69 7.50
C SER A 6 19.39 -15.68 6.97
N ASP A 7 19.17 -15.11 5.78
CA ASP A 7 20.03 -14.08 5.19
C ASP A 7 19.69 -12.66 5.68
N GLY A 8 18.63 -12.50 6.47
CA GLY A 8 18.13 -11.23 6.96
C GLY A 8 17.12 -10.55 6.03
N THR A 9 16.60 -11.24 5.02
CA THR A 9 15.46 -10.78 4.23
C THR A 9 14.14 -11.30 4.80
N VAL A 10 13.03 -10.70 4.38
CA VAL A 10 11.68 -11.10 4.75
C VAL A 10 10.83 -11.28 3.49
N THR A 11 10.15 -12.41 3.36
CA THR A 11 9.06 -12.53 2.38
C THR A 11 7.75 -12.08 3.02
N LEU A 12 7.14 -11.03 2.48
CA LEU A 12 5.81 -10.56 2.88
C LEU A 12 4.79 -11.00 1.84
N THR A 13 3.98 -12.01 2.19
CA THR A 13 2.89 -12.51 1.33
C THR A 13 1.56 -11.92 1.76
N THR A 14 0.88 -11.25 0.84
CA THR A 14 -0.44 -10.64 1.03
C THR A 14 -1.45 -11.22 0.04
N GLY A 15 -2.74 -11.23 0.39
CA GLY A 15 -3.79 -11.74 -0.50
C GLY A 15 -4.48 -10.64 -1.31
N SER A 16 -4.16 -9.37 -1.06
CA SER A 16 -4.71 -8.26 -1.85
C SER A 16 -4.03 -8.23 -3.21
N VAL A 17 -4.83 -8.36 -4.26
CA VAL A 17 -4.33 -8.33 -5.64
C VAL A 17 -3.77 -6.96 -5.94
N ASP A 18 -2.54 -6.93 -6.46
CA ASP A 18 -1.88 -5.70 -6.86
C ASP A 18 -2.32 -5.27 -8.26
N ILE A 19 -3.09 -4.19 -8.32
CA ILE A 19 -3.57 -3.56 -9.56
C ILE A 19 -3.13 -2.09 -9.68
N GLY A 20 -2.18 -1.65 -8.85
CA GLY A 20 -1.86 -0.22 -8.75
C GLY A 20 -0.68 0.15 -7.84
N GLY A 21 0.23 -0.78 -7.55
CA GLY A 21 1.44 -0.51 -6.76
C GLY A 21 1.32 -0.86 -5.27
N GLN A 22 0.33 -1.68 -4.88
CA GLN A 22 0.06 -2.02 -3.48
C GLN A 22 1.20 -2.81 -2.83
N ARG A 23 1.91 -3.67 -3.58
CA ARG A 23 3.03 -4.44 -3.02
C ARG A 23 4.13 -3.54 -2.48
N ALA A 24 4.46 -2.46 -3.20
CA ALA A 24 5.48 -1.52 -2.77
C ALA A 24 5.06 -0.79 -1.48
N ALA A 25 3.83 -0.26 -1.45
CA ALA A 25 3.31 0.44 -0.27
C ALA A 25 3.25 -0.47 0.98
N LEU A 26 2.76 -1.70 0.83
CA LEU A 26 2.68 -2.66 1.94
C LEU A 26 4.06 -3.11 2.43
N ALA A 27 5.02 -3.25 1.52
CA ALA A 27 6.41 -3.53 1.87
C ALA A 27 7.05 -2.38 2.65
N MET A 28 6.80 -1.12 2.24
CA MET A 28 7.29 0.06 2.96
C MET A 28 6.71 0.13 4.38
N GLN A 29 5.41 -0.11 4.55
CA GLN A 29 4.77 -0.15 5.88
C GLN A 29 5.37 -1.25 6.78
N PHE A 30 5.59 -2.45 6.22
CA PHE A 30 6.23 -3.53 6.96
C PHE A 30 7.68 -3.19 7.33
N ALA A 31 8.44 -2.67 6.36
CA ALA A 31 9.84 -2.25 6.52
C ALA A 31 9.97 -1.20 7.63
N GLU A 32 9.13 -0.17 7.59
CA GLU A 32 9.05 0.90 8.59
C GLU A 32 8.80 0.33 9.99
N THR A 33 7.79 -0.56 10.13
CA THR A 33 7.47 -1.20 11.43
C THR A 33 8.65 -1.99 12.01
N MET A 34 9.46 -2.59 11.14
CA MET A 34 10.61 -3.40 11.52
C MET A 34 11.92 -2.60 11.64
N GLY A 35 11.97 -1.36 11.15
CA GLY A 35 13.24 -0.63 11.03
C GLY A 35 14.20 -1.20 9.97
N LEU A 36 13.66 -1.91 8.98
CA LEU A 36 14.45 -2.57 7.94
C LEU A 36 14.46 -1.73 6.65
N PRO A 37 15.50 -1.84 5.81
CA PRO A 37 15.48 -1.24 4.49
C PRO A 37 14.41 -1.91 3.61
N TYR A 38 13.79 -1.15 2.71
CA TYR A 38 12.77 -1.64 1.78
C TYR A 38 13.26 -2.85 0.98
N GLU A 39 14.53 -2.85 0.57
CA GLU A 39 15.16 -3.91 -0.22
C GLU A 39 15.28 -5.24 0.53
N ALA A 40 15.12 -5.24 1.86
CA ALA A 40 15.05 -6.47 2.63
C ALA A 40 13.68 -7.15 2.55
N ILE A 41 12.65 -6.48 2.01
CA ILE A 41 11.27 -6.98 1.97
C ILE A 41 10.89 -7.45 0.57
N ASN A 42 10.81 -8.77 0.41
CA ASN A 42 10.30 -9.42 -0.80
C ASN A 42 8.77 -9.54 -0.72
N SER A 43 8.04 -8.59 -1.32
CA SER A 43 6.57 -8.60 -1.31
C SER A 43 5.96 -9.43 -2.44
N LEU A 44 5.06 -10.35 -2.09
CA LEU A 44 4.38 -11.26 -2.99
C LEU A 44 2.86 -11.19 -2.80
N VAL A 45 2.13 -11.38 -3.88
CA VAL A 45 0.69 -11.69 -3.82
C VAL A 45 0.54 -13.20 -3.80
N GLY A 46 -0.11 -13.74 -2.77
CA GLY A 46 -0.34 -15.18 -2.62
C GLY A 46 -1.49 -15.69 -3.48
N ASP A 47 -1.41 -16.97 -3.87
CA ASP A 47 -2.54 -17.70 -4.44
C ASP A 47 -3.50 -18.13 -3.33
N THR A 48 -4.80 -18.18 -3.64
CA THR A 48 -5.87 -18.74 -2.80
C THR A 48 -5.58 -20.13 -2.22
N ASP A 49 -4.74 -20.95 -2.86
CA ASP A 49 -4.28 -22.23 -2.29
C ASP A 49 -3.29 -22.07 -1.11
N THR A 50 -2.69 -20.89 -0.96
CA THR A 50 -1.53 -20.62 -0.10
C THR A 50 -1.75 -19.50 0.91
N ILE A 51 -2.84 -18.73 0.80
CA ILE A 51 -3.17 -17.63 1.70
C ILE A 51 -4.62 -17.68 2.18
N GLY A 52 -4.85 -17.21 3.40
CA GLY A 52 -6.20 -17.06 3.95
C GLY A 52 -7.05 -16.08 3.15
N PHE A 53 -8.37 -16.18 3.34
CA PHE A 53 -9.33 -15.33 2.64
C PHE A 53 -8.96 -13.85 2.77
N THR A 54 -8.86 -13.18 1.63
CA THR A 54 -8.61 -11.75 1.55
C THR A 54 -9.71 -11.10 0.72
N GLY A 55 -10.26 -9.99 1.23
CA GLY A 55 -11.27 -9.22 0.51
C GLY A 55 -10.74 -8.63 -0.79
N ASN A 56 -11.65 -8.18 -1.65
CA ASN A 56 -11.30 -7.61 -2.94
C ASN A 56 -10.39 -6.37 -2.81
N THR A 57 -9.58 -6.16 -3.86
CA THR A 57 -8.91 -4.88 -4.09
C THR A 57 -9.89 -3.95 -4.79
N GLY A 58 -10.41 -2.97 -4.05
CA GLY A 58 -11.39 -2.01 -4.55
C GLY A 58 -11.88 -1.09 -3.43
N GLY A 59 -12.63 -0.04 -3.78
CA GLY A 59 -13.14 0.93 -2.80
C GLY A 59 -12.03 1.62 -1.99
N SER A 60 -10.83 1.75 -2.57
CA SER A 60 -9.65 2.37 -1.95
C SER A 60 -9.25 1.80 -0.59
N ARG A 61 -9.55 0.52 -0.31
CA ARG A 61 -9.39 -0.08 1.03
C ARG A 61 -8.02 -0.69 1.32
N THR A 62 -7.25 -1.10 0.30
CA THR A 62 -6.11 -2.01 0.51
C THR A 62 -5.04 -1.39 1.39
N THR A 63 -4.64 -0.15 1.11
CA THR A 63 -3.58 0.55 1.86
C THR A 63 -3.89 0.62 3.36
N PHE A 64 -5.16 0.84 3.71
CA PHE A 64 -5.60 0.88 5.11
C PHE A 64 -5.70 -0.51 5.72
N ALA A 65 -6.50 -1.41 5.12
CA ALA A 65 -6.84 -2.68 5.75
C ALA A 65 -5.67 -3.67 5.71
N THR A 66 -5.02 -3.80 4.56
CA THR A 66 -3.87 -4.70 4.40
C THR A 66 -2.61 -4.06 4.97
N GLY A 67 -2.53 -2.73 5.04
CA GLY A 67 -1.47 -2.03 5.77
C GLY A 67 -1.51 -2.31 7.27
N TRP A 68 -2.69 -2.30 7.89
CA TRP A 68 -2.89 -2.81 9.25
C TRP A 68 -2.41 -4.26 9.42
N ALA A 69 -2.71 -5.13 8.44
CA ALA A 69 -2.26 -6.52 8.48
C ALA A 69 -0.73 -6.64 8.37
N ALA A 70 -0.09 -5.81 7.52
CA ALA A 70 1.36 -5.74 7.42
C ALA A 70 2.00 -5.27 8.73
N TYR A 71 1.46 -4.21 9.34
CA TYR A 71 1.88 -3.71 10.65
C TYR A 71 1.75 -4.76 11.76
N GLN A 72 0.60 -5.43 11.86
CA GLN A 72 0.39 -6.47 12.88
C GLN A 72 1.28 -7.70 12.64
N ALA A 73 1.48 -8.10 11.39
CA ALA A 73 2.38 -9.20 11.06
C ALA A 73 3.85 -8.86 11.41
N ALA A 74 4.28 -7.62 11.20
CA ALA A 74 5.60 -7.15 11.63
C ALA A 74 5.75 -7.19 13.15
N ASN A 75 4.75 -6.73 13.91
CA ASN A 75 4.79 -6.81 15.37
C ASN A 75 4.79 -8.26 15.89
N ASP A 76 4.09 -9.17 15.22
CA ASP A 76 4.16 -10.59 15.53
C ASP A 76 5.55 -11.19 15.25
N VAL A 77 6.26 -10.72 14.21
CA VAL A 77 7.68 -11.06 13.99
C VAL A 77 8.55 -10.51 15.13
N ARG A 78 8.38 -9.25 15.54
CA ARG A 78 9.16 -8.63 16.64
C ARG A 78 9.04 -9.44 17.93
N ARG A 79 7.81 -9.76 18.34
CA ARG A 79 7.53 -10.60 19.52
C ARG A 79 8.27 -11.93 19.46
N GLN A 80 8.21 -12.62 18.31
CA GLN A 80 8.89 -13.91 18.13
C GLN A 80 10.43 -13.78 18.15
N LEU A 81 10.99 -12.66 17.67
CA LEU A 81 12.42 -12.38 17.75
C LEU A 81 12.87 -12.14 19.19
N GLU A 82 12.09 -11.39 19.97
CA GLU A 82 12.35 -11.18 21.41
C GLU A 82 12.32 -12.51 22.18
N GLU A 83 11.28 -13.33 21.98
CA GLU A 83 11.19 -14.68 22.55
C GLU A 83 12.38 -15.55 22.16
N ARG A 84 12.83 -15.43 20.91
CA ARG A 84 13.97 -16.20 20.42
C ARG A 84 15.29 -15.74 21.05
N ALA A 85 15.52 -14.44 21.13
CA ALA A 85 16.71 -13.88 21.75
C ALA A 85 16.76 -14.22 23.25
N ALA A 86 15.63 -14.09 23.96
CA ALA A 86 15.50 -14.46 25.36
C ALA A 86 15.89 -15.92 25.60
N LYS A 87 15.40 -16.84 24.76
CA LYS A 87 15.76 -18.26 24.82
C LYS A 87 17.26 -18.50 24.57
N ILE A 88 17.87 -17.78 23.63
CA ILE A 88 19.30 -17.92 23.32
C ILE A 88 20.15 -17.40 24.48
N TRP A 89 19.77 -16.30 25.11
CA TRP A 89 20.49 -15.71 26.24
C TRP A 89 20.17 -16.35 27.59
N GLY A 90 19.10 -17.15 27.68
CA GLY A 90 18.67 -17.78 28.94
C GLY A 90 18.07 -16.80 29.94
N VAL A 91 17.37 -15.77 29.44
CA VAL A 91 16.78 -14.67 30.23
C VAL A 91 15.27 -14.63 30.06
N ASN A 92 14.57 -13.82 30.86
CA ASN A 92 13.12 -13.63 30.68
C ASN A 92 12.86 -12.78 29.43
N VAL A 93 11.77 -13.09 28.71
CA VAL A 93 11.38 -12.33 27.51
C VAL A 93 11.02 -10.87 27.83
N GLU A 94 10.51 -10.61 29.03
CA GLU A 94 10.16 -9.26 29.51
C GLU A 94 11.39 -8.34 29.64
N ASP A 95 12.60 -8.92 29.75
CA ASP A 95 13.87 -8.19 29.80
C ASP A 95 14.48 -7.97 28.40
N VAL A 96 13.79 -8.39 27.33
CA VAL A 96 14.24 -8.31 25.95
C VAL A 96 13.32 -7.39 25.15
N ASN A 97 13.90 -6.44 24.41
CA ASN A 97 13.15 -5.48 23.62
C ASN A 97 13.72 -5.33 22.21
N TYR A 98 12.83 -5.31 21.21
CA TYR A 98 13.15 -4.94 19.84
C TYR A 98 13.18 -3.42 19.69
N ASP A 99 14.33 -2.88 19.31
CA ASP A 99 14.53 -1.49 18.93
C ASP A 99 14.34 -1.32 17.42
N GLN A 100 13.32 -0.55 17.06
CA GLN A 100 12.98 -0.26 15.66
C GLN A 100 13.98 0.71 15.01
N ALA A 101 14.66 1.57 15.77
CA ALA A 101 15.51 2.60 15.19
C ALA A 101 16.73 2.02 14.45
N ASP A 102 17.22 0.87 14.89
CA ASP A 102 18.40 0.19 14.36
C ASP A 102 18.14 -1.30 14.02
N ALA A 103 16.87 -1.74 14.09
CA ALA A 103 16.46 -3.13 13.91
C ALA A 103 17.30 -4.10 14.76
N THR A 104 17.48 -3.78 16.04
CA THR A 104 18.22 -4.61 17.00
C THR A 104 17.30 -5.18 18.08
N ILE A 105 17.71 -6.31 18.64
CA ILE A 105 17.10 -6.94 19.80
C ILE A 105 18.08 -6.76 20.94
N LYS A 106 17.64 -6.10 22.02
CA LYS A 106 18.46 -5.77 23.18
C LYS A 106 17.98 -6.58 24.38
N GLY A 107 18.90 -7.22 25.08
CA GLY A 107 18.64 -7.98 26.31
C GLY A 107 19.34 -7.40 27.53
N PRO A 108 19.18 -8.03 28.70
CA PRO A 108 19.90 -7.63 29.90
C PRO A 108 21.41 -7.82 29.72
N ASP A 109 22.20 -7.17 30.58
CA ASP A 109 23.67 -7.22 30.60
C ASP A 109 24.35 -6.67 29.33
N GLY A 110 23.64 -5.88 28.52
CA GLY A 110 24.17 -5.26 27.31
C GLY A 110 24.25 -6.19 26.10
N ASN A 111 23.59 -7.35 26.15
CA ASN A 111 23.50 -8.25 25.00
C ASN A 111 22.68 -7.61 23.88
N VAL A 112 23.19 -7.69 22.65
CA VAL A 112 22.52 -7.15 21.46
C VAL A 112 22.66 -8.14 20.30
N PHE A 113 21.57 -8.35 19.58
CA PHE A 113 21.60 -8.91 18.22
C PHE A 113 21.05 -7.88 17.24
N THR A 114 21.70 -7.70 16.11
CA THR A 114 21.00 -7.15 14.94
C THR A 114 19.96 -8.14 14.43
N PHE A 115 18.93 -7.66 13.73
CA PHE A 115 17.94 -8.50 13.06
C PHE A 115 18.61 -9.60 12.22
N LYS A 116 19.63 -9.24 11.44
CA LYS A 116 20.36 -10.17 10.56
C LYS A 116 21.16 -11.22 11.33
N GLU A 117 21.78 -10.86 12.45
CA GLU A 117 22.52 -11.82 13.29
C GLU A 117 21.58 -12.84 13.92
N LEU A 118 20.43 -12.40 14.43
CA LEU A 118 19.44 -13.30 15.00
C LEU A 118 18.79 -14.17 13.91
N ALA A 119 18.47 -13.60 12.75
CA ALA A 119 17.93 -14.30 11.59
C ALA A 119 18.83 -15.48 11.17
N ARG A 120 20.14 -15.28 11.10
CA ARG A 120 21.13 -16.34 10.80
C ARG A 120 21.12 -17.49 11.79
N ARG A 121 20.72 -17.24 13.05
CA ARG A 121 20.69 -18.24 14.13
C ARG A 121 19.37 -19.00 14.19
N LEU A 122 18.34 -18.62 13.44
CA LEU A 122 17.01 -19.24 13.52
C LEU A 122 17.00 -20.76 13.30
N PRO A 123 17.72 -21.33 12.31
CA PRO A 123 17.71 -22.78 12.09
C PRO A 123 18.17 -23.59 13.31
N GLY A 124 19.14 -23.07 14.07
CA GLY A 124 19.71 -23.73 15.25
C GLY A 124 19.01 -23.40 16.57
N SER A 125 18.04 -22.48 16.59
CA SER A 125 17.49 -21.92 17.84
C SER A 125 16.00 -22.19 18.05
N GLY A 126 15.35 -22.97 17.17
CA GLY A 126 13.94 -23.34 17.27
C GLY A 126 13.13 -23.23 15.98
N GLY A 127 13.79 -23.17 14.81
CA GLY A 127 13.13 -23.10 13.52
C GLY A 127 12.81 -21.66 13.08
N ASN A 128 12.01 -21.56 12.02
CA ASN A 128 11.70 -20.29 11.35
C ASN A 128 10.80 -19.39 12.19
N ILE A 129 10.88 -18.08 11.93
CA ILE A 129 9.92 -17.09 12.44
C ILE A 129 8.94 -16.74 11.31
N GLN A 130 7.66 -16.80 11.63
CA GLN A 130 6.60 -16.45 10.70
C GLN A 130 5.58 -15.55 11.40
N GLY A 131 5.55 -14.28 11.00
CA GLY A 131 4.54 -13.33 11.42
C GLY A 131 3.23 -13.54 10.66
N ARG A 132 2.11 -13.39 11.36
CA ARG A 132 0.77 -13.50 10.78
C ARG A 132 -0.17 -12.46 11.36
N ALA A 133 -1.12 -12.03 10.53
CA ALA A 133 -2.19 -11.15 10.94
C ALA A 133 -3.40 -11.37 10.03
N ASP A 134 -4.57 -11.44 10.65
CA ASP A 134 -5.87 -11.47 9.98
C ASP A 134 -6.64 -10.25 10.46
N VAL A 135 -6.94 -9.33 9.55
CA VAL A 135 -7.50 -8.03 9.88
C VAL A 135 -8.92 -7.90 9.34
N VAL A 136 -9.84 -7.61 10.26
CA VAL A 136 -11.17 -7.10 9.92
C VAL A 136 -11.10 -5.58 10.02
N SER A 137 -11.29 -4.88 8.90
CA SER A 137 -11.07 -3.43 8.82
C SER A 137 -11.93 -2.61 9.78
N THR A 138 -13.09 -3.13 10.22
CA THR A 138 -13.94 -2.49 11.22
C THR A 138 -13.40 -2.57 12.65
N ASN A 139 -12.39 -3.41 12.91
CA ASN A 139 -11.91 -3.72 14.25
C ASN A 139 -10.51 -3.16 14.55
N VAL A 140 -9.77 -2.71 13.53
CA VAL A 140 -8.37 -2.31 13.68
C VAL A 140 -8.16 -0.79 13.68
N GLY A 141 -9.20 -0.01 13.36
CA GLY A 141 -9.11 1.44 13.35
C GLY A 141 -10.35 2.08 12.74
N LYS A 142 -10.45 3.41 12.85
CA LYS A 142 -11.52 4.16 12.19
C LYS A 142 -11.11 4.50 10.76
N VAL A 143 -11.91 4.08 9.79
CA VAL A 143 -11.74 4.49 8.40
C VAL A 143 -11.94 6.01 8.31
N GLY A 144 -10.94 6.70 7.78
CA GLY A 144 -10.98 8.14 7.54
C GLY A 144 -11.65 8.48 6.22
N ALA A 145 -12.16 9.70 6.10
CA ALA A 145 -12.58 10.24 4.82
C ALA A 145 -11.35 10.76 4.07
N CYS A 146 -11.36 10.60 2.75
CA CYS A 146 -10.43 11.26 1.84
C CYS A 146 -11.18 12.40 1.17
N TYR A 147 -10.57 13.59 1.13
CA TYR A 147 -11.17 14.78 0.54
C TYR A 147 -10.36 15.23 -0.67
N GLY A 148 -11.04 15.69 -1.71
CA GLY A 148 -10.41 16.24 -2.90
C GLY A 148 -11.05 17.55 -3.32
N ALA A 149 -10.23 18.45 -3.84
CA ALA A 149 -10.65 19.66 -4.53
C ALA A 149 -9.90 19.75 -5.86
N HIS A 150 -10.65 19.87 -6.95
CA HIS A 150 -10.09 19.91 -8.30
C HIS A 150 -10.47 21.23 -8.97
N ILE A 151 -9.52 21.83 -9.65
CA ILE A 151 -9.69 23.09 -10.40
C ILE A 151 -9.33 22.79 -11.85
N ALA A 152 -10.27 23.02 -12.75
CA ALA A 152 -10.09 22.84 -14.18
C ALA A 152 -10.34 24.15 -14.92
N ASP A 153 -9.35 24.59 -15.67
CA ASP A 153 -9.52 25.66 -16.66
C ASP A 153 -9.82 25.02 -18.01
N VAL A 154 -10.89 25.46 -18.66
CA VAL A 154 -11.34 24.93 -19.95
C VAL A 154 -11.58 26.02 -20.97
N GLU A 155 -11.21 25.74 -22.21
CA GLU A 155 -11.58 26.55 -23.38
C GLU A 155 -12.69 25.81 -24.14
N VAL A 156 -13.73 26.55 -24.56
CA VAL A 156 -14.83 26.01 -25.34
C VAL A 156 -14.92 26.76 -26.66
N ASP A 157 -14.73 26.03 -27.75
CA ASP A 157 -15.04 26.53 -29.08
C ASP A 157 -16.56 26.61 -29.24
N ARG A 158 -17.09 27.82 -29.42
CA ARG A 158 -18.54 28.06 -29.50
C ARG A 158 -19.16 27.60 -30.82
N GLU A 159 -18.38 27.47 -31.89
CA GLU A 159 -18.87 27.03 -33.18
C GLU A 159 -18.96 25.51 -33.24
N THR A 160 -17.95 24.81 -32.68
CA THR A 160 -17.86 23.34 -32.75
C THR A 160 -18.32 22.62 -31.48
N GLY A 161 -18.43 23.33 -30.36
CA GLY A 161 -18.68 22.76 -29.03
C GLY A 161 -17.47 22.03 -28.44
N LYS A 162 -16.32 22.03 -29.12
CA LYS A 162 -15.12 21.32 -28.64
C LYS A 162 -14.61 21.96 -27.35
N VAL A 163 -14.45 21.14 -26.31
CA VAL A 163 -13.87 21.53 -25.03
C VAL A 163 -12.40 21.10 -24.99
N LYS A 164 -11.53 22.01 -24.57
CA LYS A 164 -10.12 21.74 -24.31
C LYS A 164 -9.80 22.04 -22.85
N VAL A 165 -9.27 21.07 -22.13
CA VAL A 165 -8.71 21.30 -20.78
C VAL A 165 -7.35 21.97 -20.96
N VAL A 166 -7.19 23.19 -20.45
CA VAL A 166 -5.95 23.98 -20.59
C VAL A 166 -5.06 23.91 -19.36
N ARG A 167 -5.66 23.75 -18.18
CA ARG A 167 -4.93 23.51 -16.92
C ARG A 167 -5.80 22.69 -15.98
N TYR A 168 -5.15 21.84 -15.20
CA TYR A 168 -5.82 21.01 -14.21
C TYR A 168 -4.97 20.91 -12.95
N THR A 169 -5.54 21.30 -11.81
CA THR A 169 -4.92 21.18 -10.48
C THR A 169 -5.79 20.28 -9.63
N ALA A 170 -5.21 19.20 -9.10
CA ALA A 170 -5.86 18.24 -8.24
C ALA A 170 -5.23 18.31 -6.84
N ILE A 171 -6.04 18.66 -5.84
CA ILE A 171 -5.64 18.79 -4.44
C ILE A 171 -6.33 17.68 -3.68
N GLN A 172 -5.57 16.81 -3.01
CA GLN A 172 -6.18 15.67 -2.33
C GLN A 172 -5.56 15.45 -0.95
N ASP A 173 -6.43 15.31 0.06
CA ASP A 173 -6.07 14.81 1.38
C ASP A 173 -5.85 13.29 1.29
N VAL A 174 -4.60 12.88 1.41
CA VAL A 174 -4.17 11.49 1.22
C VAL A 174 -3.84 10.79 2.53
N GLY A 175 -4.10 11.43 3.67
CA GLY A 175 -3.62 10.95 4.96
C GLY A 175 -2.12 11.12 5.05
N THR A 176 -1.39 10.02 4.88
CA THR A 176 0.08 10.01 4.75
C THR A 176 0.47 9.37 3.43
N ALA A 177 1.27 10.09 2.63
CA ALA A 177 1.71 9.63 1.32
C ALA A 177 2.84 8.60 1.47
N ILE A 178 2.48 7.31 1.47
CA ILE A 178 3.46 6.21 1.59
C ILE A 178 4.52 6.27 0.49
N HIS A 179 4.08 6.52 -0.75
CA HIS A 179 4.96 6.69 -1.89
C HIS A 179 4.45 7.88 -2.74
N PRO A 180 4.94 9.12 -2.51
CA PRO A 180 4.37 10.33 -3.10
C PRO A 180 4.15 10.24 -4.61
N ALA A 181 5.14 9.81 -5.39
CA ALA A 181 4.99 9.70 -6.84
C ALA A 181 3.92 8.68 -7.32
N TYR A 182 3.64 7.64 -6.52
CA TYR A 182 2.55 6.70 -6.85
C TYR A 182 1.20 7.32 -6.52
N VAL A 183 1.13 8.10 -5.43
CA VAL A 183 -0.08 8.84 -5.06
C VAL A 183 -0.39 9.89 -6.12
N GLU A 184 0.61 10.66 -6.58
CA GLU A 184 0.47 11.62 -7.69
C GLU A 184 -0.05 10.91 -8.95
N GLY A 185 0.57 9.80 -9.36
CA GLY A 185 0.13 9.05 -10.54
C GLY A 185 -1.30 8.48 -10.41
N GLN A 186 -1.74 8.12 -9.20
CA GLN A 186 -3.13 7.71 -8.96
C GLN A 186 -4.11 8.89 -9.09
N ILE A 187 -3.73 10.07 -8.59
CA ILE A 187 -4.54 11.30 -8.70
C ILE A 187 -4.66 11.71 -10.16
N GLU A 188 -3.55 11.71 -10.90
CA GLU A 188 -3.52 11.99 -12.34
C GLU A 188 -4.39 10.99 -13.11
N GLY A 189 -4.20 9.69 -12.88
CA GLY A 189 -5.00 8.65 -13.54
C GLY A 189 -6.50 8.78 -13.26
N GLY A 190 -6.88 9.07 -12.01
CA GLY A 190 -8.27 9.31 -11.63
C GLY A 190 -8.85 10.58 -12.28
N ALA A 191 -8.07 11.66 -12.35
CA ALA A 191 -8.47 12.88 -13.05
C ALA A 191 -8.66 12.64 -14.55
N VAL A 192 -7.76 11.90 -15.21
CA VAL A 192 -7.89 11.50 -16.62
C VAL A 192 -9.20 10.73 -16.85
N GLN A 193 -9.51 9.73 -16.01
CA GLN A 193 -10.76 8.97 -16.09
C GLN A 193 -11.99 9.88 -15.91
N GLY A 194 -11.95 10.80 -14.93
CA GLY A 194 -13.03 11.76 -14.70
C GLY A 194 -13.25 12.70 -15.90
N ILE A 195 -12.17 13.19 -16.52
CA ILE A 195 -12.24 14.05 -17.71
C ILE A 195 -12.77 13.26 -18.91
N GLY A 196 -12.32 12.02 -19.09
CA GLY A 196 -12.81 11.13 -20.14
C GLY A 196 -14.31 10.93 -20.05
N MET A 197 -14.82 10.56 -18.87
CA MET A 197 -16.25 10.43 -18.60
C MET A 197 -17.03 11.74 -18.79
N ALA A 198 -16.43 12.90 -18.48
CA ALA A 198 -17.09 14.18 -18.63
C ALA A 198 -17.21 14.67 -20.09
N LEU A 199 -16.24 14.32 -20.95
CA LEU A 199 -16.11 14.93 -22.28
C LEU A 199 -16.26 13.97 -23.46
N ASN A 200 -15.87 12.69 -23.30
CA ASN A 200 -15.63 11.80 -24.44
C ASN A 200 -16.28 10.42 -24.31
N GLU A 201 -16.37 9.86 -23.11
CA GLU A 201 -16.73 8.46 -22.87
C GLU A 201 -18.24 8.31 -22.66
N GLU A 202 -18.87 7.48 -23.49
CA GLU A 202 -20.29 7.12 -23.39
C GLU A 202 -20.49 5.68 -23.87
N TYR A 203 -21.45 4.96 -23.31
CA TYR A 203 -21.90 3.68 -23.86
C TYR A 203 -23.07 3.89 -24.82
N VAL A 204 -22.87 3.59 -26.11
CA VAL A 204 -23.90 3.75 -27.13
C VAL A 204 -24.48 2.39 -27.48
N TYR A 205 -25.79 2.22 -27.27
CA TYR A 205 -26.52 0.99 -27.60
C TYR A 205 -27.47 1.23 -28.77
N ASN A 206 -27.57 0.26 -29.68
CA ASN A 206 -28.57 0.27 -30.73
C ASN A 206 -29.92 -0.31 -30.25
N GLU A 207 -30.93 -0.30 -31.12
CA GLU A 207 -32.29 -0.81 -30.82
C GLU A 207 -32.32 -2.30 -30.45
N ASP A 208 -31.35 -3.09 -30.92
CA ASP A 208 -31.20 -4.51 -30.57
C ASP A 208 -30.50 -4.73 -29.21
N GLY A 209 -30.15 -3.67 -28.49
CA GLY A 209 -29.43 -3.73 -27.21
C GLY A 209 -27.94 -4.07 -27.33
N ARG A 210 -27.33 -3.90 -28.52
CA ARG A 210 -25.90 -4.12 -28.74
C ARG A 210 -25.14 -2.81 -28.57
N MET A 211 -24.04 -2.85 -27.82
CA MET A 211 -23.12 -1.72 -27.74
C MET A 211 -22.39 -1.55 -29.07
N VAL A 212 -22.55 -0.39 -29.71
CA VAL A 212 -22.03 -0.14 -31.07
C VAL A 212 -20.66 0.54 -31.08
N ASN A 213 -20.21 1.06 -29.94
CA ASN A 213 -18.91 1.72 -29.80
C ASN A 213 -17.95 0.95 -28.88
N ALA A 214 -18.04 -0.38 -28.83
CA ALA A 214 -17.23 -1.23 -27.92
C ALA A 214 -15.73 -1.35 -28.30
N SER A 215 -15.23 -0.50 -29.20
CA SER A 215 -13.84 -0.48 -29.65
C SER A 215 -13.11 0.74 -29.07
N PHE A 216 -11.79 0.70 -28.94
CA PHE A 216 -11.01 1.88 -28.54
C PHE A 216 -10.96 2.99 -29.60
N LEU A 217 -11.49 2.74 -30.80
CA LEU A 217 -11.67 3.78 -31.80
C LEU A 217 -12.88 4.66 -31.45
N ASP A 218 -13.97 4.04 -31.00
CA ASP A 218 -15.28 4.67 -30.87
C ASP A 218 -15.67 4.95 -29.41
N TYR A 219 -15.17 4.16 -28.46
CA TYR A 219 -15.15 4.51 -27.04
C TYR A 219 -13.92 5.38 -26.77
N ARG A 220 -14.11 6.68 -26.88
CA ARG A 220 -13.01 7.64 -26.92
C ARG A 220 -12.43 7.92 -25.53
N MET A 221 -11.49 7.08 -25.10
CA MET A 221 -10.63 7.42 -23.96
C MET A 221 -9.71 8.60 -24.31
N PRO A 222 -9.41 9.51 -23.37
CA PRO A 222 -8.43 10.57 -23.59
C PRO A 222 -7.06 10.02 -24.00
N VAL A 223 -6.41 10.66 -24.96
CA VAL A 223 -5.00 10.40 -25.29
C VAL A 223 -4.08 11.46 -24.69
N ALA A 224 -2.77 11.21 -24.67
CA ALA A 224 -1.79 12.13 -24.09
C ALA A 224 -1.84 13.57 -24.66
N ASN A 225 -2.27 13.73 -25.92
CA ASN A 225 -2.39 15.04 -26.56
C ASN A 225 -3.73 15.77 -26.27
N ASP A 226 -4.69 15.10 -25.63
CA ASP A 226 -5.97 15.70 -25.26
C ASP A 226 -5.87 16.51 -23.95
N LEU A 227 -4.85 16.25 -23.12
CA LEU A 227 -4.76 16.73 -21.75
C LEU A 227 -3.46 17.51 -21.49
N PRO A 228 -3.50 18.53 -20.61
CA PRO A 228 -2.30 19.20 -20.16
C PRO A 228 -1.58 18.33 -19.11
N SER A 229 -0.33 18.69 -18.78
CA SER A 229 0.27 18.25 -17.53
C SER A 229 -0.62 18.68 -16.35
N MET A 230 -0.86 17.77 -15.42
CA MET A 230 -1.67 18.03 -14.24
C MET A 230 -0.78 18.42 -13.06
N GLU A 231 -1.24 19.35 -12.25
CA GLU A 231 -0.58 19.70 -10.99
C GLU A 231 -1.27 18.94 -9.85
N THR A 232 -0.53 18.09 -9.16
CA THR A 232 -1.02 17.34 -8.00
C THR A 232 -0.49 17.95 -6.71
N ILE A 233 -1.38 18.24 -5.77
CA ILE A 233 -1.04 18.75 -4.45
C ILE A 233 -1.49 17.72 -3.42
N LEU A 234 -0.51 17.08 -2.79
CA LEU A 234 -0.74 16.15 -1.69
C LEU A 234 -0.93 16.93 -0.41
N VAL A 235 -2.13 16.84 0.18
CA VAL A 235 -2.43 17.34 1.51
C VAL A 235 -2.28 16.17 2.47
N GLU A 236 -1.40 16.29 3.46
CA GLU A 236 -1.16 15.22 4.43
C GLU A 236 -1.84 15.56 5.76
N VAL A 237 -3.01 14.96 6.00
CA VAL A 237 -3.71 14.99 7.29
C VAL A 237 -3.81 13.55 7.81
N PRO A 238 -2.80 13.07 8.58
CA PRO A 238 -2.72 11.68 9.01
C PRO A 238 -4.00 11.19 9.71
N ASN A 239 -4.51 10.04 9.30
CA ASN A 239 -5.63 9.37 9.96
C ASN A 239 -5.17 8.80 11.31
N PRO A 240 -5.70 9.29 12.46
CA PRO A 240 -5.32 8.79 13.77
C PRO A 240 -5.74 7.33 14.01
N GLY A 241 -6.61 6.78 13.15
CA GLY A 241 -7.04 5.38 13.18
C GLY A 241 -6.12 4.41 12.42
N HIS A 242 -4.97 4.84 11.93
CA HIS A 242 -4.01 4.00 11.20
C HIS A 242 -2.58 4.23 11.72
N PRO A 243 -1.70 3.20 11.80
CA PRO A 243 -0.38 3.33 12.45
C PRO A 243 0.55 4.31 11.74
N PHE A 244 0.29 4.57 10.46
CA PHE A 244 1.10 5.44 9.60
C PHE A 244 0.37 6.71 9.20
N GLY A 245 -0.82 6.98 9.75
CA GLY A 245 -1.72 7.98 9.19
C GLY A 245 -2.45 7.50 7.95
#